data_AF-A0A7J9B301-F1
#
_entry.id   AF-A0A7J9B301-F1
#
_cell.length_a   1.000
_cell.length_b   1.000
_cell.length_c   1.000
_cell.angle_alpha   90.00
_cell.angle_beta   90.00
_cell.angle_gamma   90.00
#
_symmetry.space_group_name_H-M   'P 1'
#
loop_
_entity.id
_entity.type
_entity.pdbx_description
1 polymer ?
#
loop_
_entity_poly.entity_id
_entity_poly.type
_entity_poly.pdbx_seq_one_letter_code
_entity_poly.pdbx_strand_id
1 'polypeptide(L)'
;MELNLGKHVAGVPMICWPYFADQQVNSRVVSAVWKIGLDMKDVCDRKIVEKTVNDVMVDRKEEFAISASEMAKVTNRSVSADGSSYSNFDRLIEDIRIMGLKTP
;
A
#
# COMPACT_ATOMS: atom_id res chain seq x y z
N MET A 1 -6.71 4.57 10.52
CA MET A 1 -5.86 4.49 9.32
C MET A 1 -6.54 3.56 8.33
N GLU A 2 -7.24 4.08 7.31
CA GLU A 2 -7.79 3.21 6.27
C GLU A 2 -6.73 2.96 5.20
N LEU A 3 -5.96 1.88 5.38
CA LEU A 3 -5.16 1.28 4.32
C LEU A 3 -6.07 0.49 3.39
N ASN A 4 -6.83 1.19 2.55
CA ASN A 4 -7.55 0.54 1.48
C ASN A 4 -6.60 0.33 0.30
N LEU A 5 -6.51 -0.91 -0.21
CA LEU A 5 -5.69 -1.27 -1.37
C LEU A 5 -5.88 -0.31 -2.56
N GLY A 6 -7.09 0.24 -2.70
CA GLY A 6 -7.43 1.22 -3.74
C GLY A 6 -6.56 2.48 -3.73
N LYS A 7 -5.97 2.89 -2.60
CA LYS A 7 -5.07 4.05 -2.54
C LYS A 7 -3.73 3.80 -3.22
N HIS A 8 -3.20 2.58 -3.08
CA HIS A 8 -1.96 2.16 -3.75
C HIS A 8 -2.15 2.06 -5.27
N VAL A 9 -3.30 1.51 -5.69
CA VAL A 9 -3.67 1.40 -7.11
C VAL A 9 -3.92 2.79 -7.73
N ALA A 10 -4.46 3.73 -6.95
CA ALA A 10 -4.71 5.10 -7.39
C ALA A 10 -3.46 5.99 -7.41
N GLY A 11 -2.30 5.51 -6.91
CA GLY A 11 -1.06 6.29 -6.90
C GLY A 11 -1.11 7.50 -5.97
N VAL A 12 -1.77 7.37 -4.82
CA VAL A 12 -1.95 8.46 -3.86
C VAL A 12 -1.02 8.30 -2.66
N PRO A 13 -0.20 9.32 -2.32
CA PRO A 13 0.62 9.31 -1.11
C PRO A 13 -0.21 9.20 0.18
N MET A 14 0.40 8.67 1.24
CA MET A 14 -0.31 8.42 2.51
C MET A 14 0.39 9.05 3.72
N ILE A 15 -0.40 9.63 4.63
CA ILE A 15 0.05 9.93 5.99
C ILE A 15 -0.55 8.85 6.88
N CYS A 16 0.31 8.08 7.53
CA CYS A 16 -0.06 6.95 8.37
C CYS A 16 -0.08 7.37 9.84
N TRP A 17 -1.20 7.15 10.51
CA TRP A 17 -1.33 7.29 11.96
C TRP A 17 -1.80 5.94 12.52
N PRO A 18 -0.87 5.03 12.82
CA PRO A 18 -1.20 3.67 13.23
C PRO A 18 -1.71 3.64 14.67
N TYR A 19 -2.70 2.79 14.95
CA TYR A 19 -3.26 2.62 16.30
C TYR A 19 -2.82 1.31 16.94
N PHE A 20 -3.14 0.15 16.35
CA PHE A 20 -2.79 -1.16 16.93
C PHE A 20 -2.51 -2.22 15.86
N ALA A 21 -1.95 -3.35 16.33
CA ALA A 21 -1.66 -4.55 15.54
C ALA A 21 -0.78 -4.27 14.30
N ASP A 22 -1.18 -4.79 13.14
CA ASP A 22 -0.45 -4.75 11.89
C ASP A 22 -0.26 -3.33 11.34
N GLN A 23 -1.12 -2.37 11.73
CA GLN A 23 -1.00 -0.97 11.30
C GLN A 23 0.38 -0.38 11.64
N GLN A 24 0.99 -0.80 12.76
CA GLN A 24 2.31 -0.35 13.19
C GLN A 24 3.42 -0.80 12.24
N VAL A 25 3.29 -1.98 11.64
CA VAL A 25 4.22 -2.51 10.65
C VAL A 25 3.91 -1.90 9.29
N ASN A 26 2.64 -1.85 8.91
CA ASN A 26 2.22 -1.31 7.62
C ASN A 26 2.62 0.17 7.47
N SER A 27 2.51 0.98 8.53
CA SER A 27 2.94 2.39 8.47
C SER A 27 4.43 2.54 8.21
N ARG A 28 5.26 1.66 8.80
CA ARG A 28 6.71 1.60 8.56
C ARG A 28 7.03 1.12 7.15
N VAL A 29 6.29 0.13 6.64
CA VAL A 29 6.46 -0.33 5.24
C VAL A 29 6.17 0.81 4.28
N VAL A 30 5.08 1.54 4.49
CA VAL A 30 4.69 2.69 3.67
C VAL A 30 5.76 3.77 3.64
N SER A 31 6.31 4.13 4.81
CA SER A 31 7.26 5.23 4.92
C SER A 31 8.70 4.85 4.57
N ALA A 32 9.19 3.71 5.06
CA ALA A 32 10.60 3.34 4.95
C ALA A 32 10.91 2.44 3.75
N VAL A 33 9.96 1.59 3.34
CA VAL A 33 10.17 0.61 2.26
C VAL A 33 9.62 1.14 0.95
N TRP A 34 8.34 1.46 0.91
CA TRP A 34 7.66 1.91 -0.30
C TRP A 34 7.88 3.38 -0.59
N LYS A 35 8.21 4.18 0.44
CA LYS A 35 8.43 5.63 0.33
C LYS A 35 7.26 6.39 -0.32
N ILE A 36 6.05 5.87 -0.15
CA ILE A 36 4.82 6.48 -0.68
C ILE A 36 4.09 7.29 0.39
N GLY A 37 4.73 7.60 1.51
CA GLY A 37 4.07 8.26 2.62
C GLY A 37 4.95 8.53 3.83
N LEU A 38 4.32 9.11 4.86
CA LEU A 38 4.95 9.41 6.15
C LEU A 38 4.26 8.63 7.27
N ASP A 39 5.05 8.30 8.29
CA ASP A 39 4.60 7.61 9.50
C ASP A 39 4.59 8.60 10.67
N MET A 40 3.40 8.88 11.20
CA MET A 40 3.14 9.91 12.20
C MET A 40 2.80 9.29 13.55
N LYS A 41 3.64 8.35 14.00
CA LYS A 41 3.44 7.59 15.26
C LYS A 41 3.45 8.52 16.48
N ASP A 42 2.46 8.34 17.34
CA ASP A 42 2.39 8.97 18.67
C ASP A 42 2.43 10.51 18.65
N VAL A 43 2.11 11.13 17.51
CA VAL A 43 2.11 12.58 17.33
C VAL A 43 0.69 13.12 17.42
N CYS A 44 0.35 13.85 18.50
CA CYS A 44 -0.94 14.55 18.60
C CYS A 44 -0.81 16.09 18.55
N ASP A 45 0.38 16.62 18.24
CA ASP A 45 0.62 18.06 18.17
C ASP A 45 0.23 18.64 16.80
N ARG A 46 -0.55 19.74 16.83
CA ARG A 46 -1.08 20.40 15.63
C ARG A 46 0.03 20.85 14.66
N LYS A 47 1.16 21.36 15.17
CA LYS A 47 2.24 21.86 14.30
C LYS A 47 2.94 20.71 13.57
N ILE A 48 3.06 19.56 14.23
CA ILE A 48 3.65 18.37 13.60
C ILE A 48 2.70 17.81 12.54
N VAL A 49 1.39 17.80 12.80
CA VAL A 49 0.39 17.41 11.79
C VAL A 49 0.46 18.35 10.58
N GLU A 50 0.45 19.66 10.81
CA GLU A 50 0.56 20.67 9.74
C GLU A 50 1.83 20.49 8.91
N LYS A 51 2.98 20.32 9.56
CA LYS A 51 4.25 20.06 8.89
C LYS A 51 4.18 18.79 8.05
N THR A 52 3.63 17.70 8.59
CA THR A 52 3.54 16.41 7.89
C THR A 52 2.65 16.51 6.65
N VAL A 53 1.55 17.28 6.73
CA VAL A 53 0.70 17.57 5.58
C VAL A 53 1.45 18.42 4.55
N ASN A 54 2.16 19.47 4.97
CA ASN A 54 2.96 20.31 4.06
C ASN A 54 4.08 19.52 3.38
N ASP A 55 4.77 18.64 4.13
CA ASP A 55 5.80 17.77 3.57
C ASP A 55 5.23 16.92 2.41
N VAL A 56 4.06 16.30 2.58
CA VAL A 56 3.46 15.43 1.55
C VAL A 56 2.85 16.24 0.40
N MET A 57 2.24 17.39 0.67
CA MET A 57 1.44 18.12 -0.31
C MET A 57 2.18 19.25 -1.02
N VAL A 58 3.28 19.73 -0.44
CA VAL A 58 4.02 20.91 -0.90
C VAL A 58 5.52 20.61 -0.98
N ASP A 59 6.19 20.40 0.15
CA ASP A 59 7.66 20.46 0.22
C ASP A 59 8.34 19.25 -0.45
N ARG A 60 7.74 18.06 -0.33
CA ARG A 60 8.24 16.80 -0.91
C ARG A 60 7.21 16.14 -1.82
N LYS A 61 6.26 16.94 -2.33
CA LYS A 61 5.16 16.46 -3.17
C LYS A 61 5.62 15.57 -4.33
N GLU A 62 6.67 16.01 -5.04
CA GLU A 62 7.17 15.30 -6.23
C GLU A 62 7.77 13.93 -5.88
N GLU A 63 8.54 13.84 -4.80
CA GLU A 63 9.14 12.58 -4.32
C GLU A 63 8.05 11.53 -4.05
N PHE A 64 7.00 11.94 -3.34
CA PHE A 64 5.89 11.05 -3.02
C PHE A 64 5.02 10.75 -4.24
N ALA A 65 4.81 11.70 -5.13
CA ALA A 65 4.04 11.49 -6.36
C ALA A 65 4.72 10.48 -7.30
N ILE A 66 6.05 10.58 -7.47
CA ILE A 66 6.84 9.62 -8.25
C ILE A 66 6.73 8.23 -7.61
N SER A 67 7.04 8.11 -6.33
CA SER A 67 7.01 6.82 -5.62
C SER A 67 5.62 6.17 -5.67
N ALA A 68 4.56 6.97 -5.48
CA ALA A 68 3.19 6.48 -5.54
C ALA A 68 2.79 6.07 -6.96
N SER A 69 3.22 6.80 -8.00
CA SER A 69 3.01 6.43 -9.40
C SER A 69 3.71 5.12 -9.78
N GLU A 70 4.96 4.94 -9.34
CA GLU A 70 5.70 3.70 -9.56
C GLU A 70 5.02 2.51 -8.87
N MET A 71 4.61 2.69 -7.62
CA MET A 71 3.88 1.66 -6.87
C MET A 71 2.56 1.29 -7.56
N ALA A 72 1.81 2.28 -8.05
CA ALA A 72 0.58 2.05 -8.80
C ALA A 72 0.84 1.27 -10.10
N LYS A 73 1.91 1.59 -10.84
CA LYS A 73 2.30 0.86 -12.06
C LYS A 73 2.64 -0.60 -11.76
N VAL A 74 3.46 -0.86 -10.74
CA VAL A 74 3.84 -2.22 -10.34
C VAL A 74 2.61 -3.01 -9.88
N THR A 75 1.75 -2.38 -9.07
CA THR A 75 0.52 -3.02 -8.57
C THR A 75 -0.41 -3.36 -9.73
N ASN A 76 -0.68 -2.42 -10.64
CA ASN A 76 -1.53 -2.65 -11.81
C ASN A 76 -0.99 -3.74 -12.74
N ARG A 77 0.33 -3.78 -12.97
CA ARG A 77 0.96 -4.87 -13.74
C ARG A 77 0.85 -6.22 -13.02
N SER A 78 0.89 -6.26 -11.69
CA SER A 78 0.78 -7.53 -10.98
C SER A 78 -0.61 -8.16 -11.10
N VAL A 79 -1.66 -7.33 -11.27
CA VAL A 79 -3.06 -7.77 -11.37
C VAL A 79 -3.62 -7.82 -12.79
N SER A 80 -2.84 -7.41 -13.80
CA SER A 80 -3.23 -7.55 -15.21
C SER A 80 -3.27 -9.03 -15.62
N ALA A 81 -3.86 -9.33 -16.78
CA ALA A 81 -4.03 -10.70 -17.25
C ALA A 81 -2.70 -11.47 -17.43
N ASP A 82 -1.60 -10.76 -17.70
CA ASP A 82 -0.22 -11.26 -17.77
C ASP A 82 0.55 -11.13 -16.44
N GLY A 83 -0.14 -10.69 -15.38
CA GLY A 83 0.43 -10.38 -14.08
C GLY A 83 0.63 -11.59 -13.17
N SER A 84 1.58 -11.46 -12.25
CA SER A 84 1.92 -12.53 -11.30
C SER A 84 0.79 -12.83 -10.32
N SER A 85 0.08 -11.82 -9.81
CA SER A 85 -1.06 -12.02 -8.90
C SER A 85 -2.22 -12.70 -9.61
N TYR A 86 -2.48 -12.34 -10.88
CA TYR A 86 -3.47 -13.00 -11.73
C TYR A 86 -3.11 -14.49 -11.92
N SER A 87 -1.88 -14.77 -12.34
CA SER A 87 -1.39 -16.13 -12.52
C SER A 87 -1.42 -16.96 -11.23
N ASN A 88 -1.09 -16.36 -10.08
CA ASN A 88 -1.17 -17.03 -8.78
C ASN A 88 -2.62 -17.33 -8.39
N PHE A 89 -3.56 -16.46 -8.74
CA PHE A 89 -4.98 -16.69 -8.50
C PHE A 89 -5.53 -17.83 -9.36
N ASP A 90 -5.17 -17.89 -10.65
CA ASP A 90 -5.52 -19.02 -11.52
C ASP A 90 -4.98 -20.35 -10.99
N ARG A 91 -3.73 -20.36 -10.51
CA ARG A 91 -3.14 -21.53 -9.86
C ARG A 91 -3.89 -21.94 -8.61
N LEU A 92 -4.28 -20.99 -7.77
CA LEU A 92 -5.07 -21.26 -6.57
C LEU A 92 -6.42 -21.90 -6.92
N ILE A 93 -7.10 -21.41 -7.97
CA ILE A 93 -8.36 -21.99 -8.45
C ILE A 93 -8.15 -23.44 -8.87
N GLU A 94 -7.07 -23.72 -9.61
CA GLU A 94 -6.78 -25.08 -10.07
C GLU A 94 -6.43 -26.02 -8.90
N ASP A 95 -5.63 -25.57 -7.93
CA ASP A 95 -5.32 -26.33 -6.73
C ASP A 95 -6.61 -26.70 -5.95
N ILE A 96 -7.54 -25.76 -5.80
CA ILE A 96 -8.85 -25.99 -5.15
C ILE A 96 -9.67 -27.03 -5.93
N ARG A 97 -9.69 -26.97 -7.27
CA ARG A 97 -10.39 -27.97 -8.10
C ARG A 97 -9.80 -29.36 -7.92
N ILE A 98 -8.48 -29.48 -7.97
CA ILE A 98 -7.78 -30.75 -7.78
C ILE A 98 -8.05 -31.33 -6.39
N MET A 99 -8.08 -30.50 -5.34
CA MET A 99 -8.43 -30.94 -3.99
C MET A 99 -9.89 -31.41 -3.88
N GLY A 100 -10.83 -30.71 -4.51
CA GLY A 100 -12.25 -31.10 -4.52
C GLY A 100 -12.56 -32.37 -5.31
N LEU A 101 -11.71 -32.75 -6.27
CA LEU A 101 -11.81 -34.03 -7.00
C LEU A 101 -11.19 -35.21 -6.24
N LYS A 102 -10.38 -34.95 -5.21
CA LYS A 102 -9.67 -35.94 -4.41
C LYS A 102 -10.37 -36.30 -3.09
N THR A 103 -11.49 -35.64 -2.77
CA THR A 103 -12.38 -36.09 -1.70
C THR A 103 -13.19 -37.31 -2.17
N PRO A 104 -13.13 -38.47 -1.46
CA PRO A 104 -13.85 -39.69 -1.82
C PRO A 104 -15.37 -39.54 -1.76
#